data_AF-A0A2T6AR52-F1
#
_entry.id   AF-A0A2T6AR52-F1
#
_cell.length_a   1.000
_cell.length_b   1.000
_cell.length_c   1.000
_cell.angle_alpha   90.00
_cell.angle_beta   90.00
_cell.angle_gamma   90.00
#
_symmetry.space_group_name_H-M   'P 1'
#
loop_
_entity.id
_entity.type
_entity.pdbx_description
1 polymer ?
#
loop_
_entity_poly.entity_id
_entity_poly.type
_entity_poly.pdbx_seq_one_letter_code
_entity_poly.pdbx_strand_id
1 'polypeptide(L)' 'MITPRTREEIWAERISLEHKLSQAEGLVLALQTVLFDFAGERLDNTAASQKRQAIIAIGDALEALLVQDWPDPRAASAQG' A
#
# COMPACT_ATOMS: atom_id res chain seq x y z
N MET A 1 -23.89 -21.40 7.91
CA MET A 1 -23.02 -22.04 8.94
C MET A 1 -21.64 -21.42 8.78
N ILE A 2 -21.13 -20.70 9.78
CA ILE A 2 -19.80 -20.07 9.68
C ILE A 2 -18.78 -21.11 10.15
N THR A 3 -17.91 -21.55 9.24
CA THR A 3 -16.77 -22.40 9.62
C THR A 3 -15.77 -21.53 10.37
N PRO A 4 -15.43 -21.85 11.64
CA PRO A 4 -14.45 -21.08 12.38
C PRO A 4 -13.06 -21.23 11.74
N ARG A 5 -12.34 -20.12 11.58
CA ARG A 5 -10.96 -20.12 11.11
C ARG A 5 -10.08 -20.93 12.07
N THR A 6 -9.16 -21.70 11.52
CA THR A 6 -8.17 -22.44 12.29
C THR A 6 -7.13 -21.48 12.89
N ARG A 7 -6.45 -21.94 13.95
CA ARG A 7 -5.35 -21.18 14.55
C ARG A 7 -4.23 -20.90 13.54
N GLU A 8 -3.97 -21.84 12.64
CA GLU A 8 -2.95 -21.72 11.59
C GLU A 8 -3.32 -20.65 10.56
N GLU A 9 -4.59 -20.60 10.14
CA GLU A 9 -5.10 -19.58 9.22
C GLU A 9 -4.99 -18.17 9.81
N ILE A 10 -5.36 -18.00 11.09
CA ILE A 10 -5.23 -16.72 11.80
C ILE A 10 -3.76 -16.30 11.90
N TRP A 11 -2.85 -17.25 12.15
CA TRP A 11 -1.43 -16.95 12.25
C TRP A 11 -0.83 -16.55 10.90
N ALA A 12 -1.19 -17.26 9.83
CA ALA A 12 -0.75 -16.96 8.47
C ALA A 12 -1.25 -15.57 8.02
N GLU A 13 -2.50 -15.24 8.30
CA GLU A 13 -3.08 -13.91 8.03
C GLU A 13 -2.34 -12.81 8.79
N ARG A 14 -2.03 -13.02 10.09
CA ARG A 14 -1.24 -12.06 10.88
C ARG A 14 0.12 -11.79 10.26
N ILE A 15 0.88 -12.81 9.89
CA ILE A 15 2.20 -12.63 9.22
C ILE A 15 2.03 -11.83 7.93
N SER A 16 1.01 -12.17 7.12
CA SER A 16 0.74 -11.48 5.86
C SER A 16 0.46 -9.99 6.08
N LEU A 17 -0.38 -9.67 7.08
CA LEU A 17 -0.69 -8.29 7.45
C LEU A 17 0.53 -7.54 7.98
N GLU A 18 1.38 -8.18 8.79
CA GLU A 18 2.63 -7.58 9.28
C GLU A 18 3.60 -7.27 8.13
N HIS A 19 3.69 -8.17 7.13
CA HIS A 19 4.52 -7.94 5.96
C HIS A 19 4.00 -6.77 5.12
N LYS A 20 2.68 -6.68 4.89
CA LYS A 20 2.07 -5.55 4.17
C LYS A 20 2.25 -4.24 4.91
N LEU A 21 2.09 -4.23 6.24
CA LEU A 21 2.34 -3.05 7.04
C LEU A 21 3.79 -2.56 6.87
N SER A 22 4.76 -3.46 6.94
CA SER A 22 6.17 -3.11 6.72
C SER A 22 6.44 -2.58 5.31
N GLN A 23 5.81 -3.14 4.28
CA GLN A 23 5.89 -2.62 2.91
C GLN A 23 5.27 -1.22 2.78
N ALA A 24 4.10 -1.00 3.39
CA ALA A 24 3.42 0.29 3.39
C ALA A 24 4.27 1.37 4.09
N GLU A 25 4.85 1.05 5.24
CA GLU A 25 5.77 1.94 5.97
C GLU A 25 6.96 2.35 5.10
N GLY A 26 7.57 1.40 4.40
CA GLY A 26 8.67 1.66 3.47
C GLY A 26 8.28 2.59 2.31
N LEU A 27 7.12 2.36 1.70
CA LEU A 27 6.60 3.21 0.62
C LEU A 27 6.24 4.62 1.10
N VAL A 28 5.63 4.75 2.29
CA VAL A 28 5.35 6.06 2.90
C VAL A 28 6.63 6.82 3.19
N LEU A 29 7.67 6.15 3.71
CA LEU A 29 8.97 6.78 3.97
C LEU A 29 9.64 7.26 2.66
N ALA A 30 9.58 6.44 1.61
CA ALA A 30 10.07 6.82 0.29
C ALA A 30 9.31 8.03 -0.26
N LEU A 31 7.99 8.05 -0.13
CA LEU A 31 7.16 9.18 -0.55
C LEU A 31 7.53 10.47 0.19
N GLN A 32 7.66 10.40 1.52
CA GLN A 32 8.06 11.54 2.35
C GLN A 32 9.42 12.09 1.92
N THR A 33 10.38 11.21 1.62
CA THR A 33 11.72 11.59 1.16
C THR A 33 11.65 12.33 -0.17
N VAL A 34 10.93 11.78 -1.16
CA VAL A 34 10.79 12.41 -2.47
C VAL A 34 10.03 13.74 -2.38
N LEU A 35 8.99 13.84 -1.55
CA LEU A 35 8.24 15.09 -1.35
C LEU A 35 9.08 16.16 -0.67
N PHE A 36 9.88 15.80 0.33
CA PHE A 36 10.78 16.74 1.00
C PHE A 36 11.83 17.29 0.03
N ASP A 37 12.44 16.40 -0.74
CA ASP A 37 13.42 16.72 -1.77
C ASP A 37 12.80 17.54 -2.94
N PHE A 38 11.52 17.35 -3.22
CA PHE A 38 10.78 18.14 -4.22
C PHE A 38 10.46 19.56 -3.73
N ALA A 39 10.10 19.72 -2.45
CA ALA A 39 9.78 21.03 -1.87
C ALA A 39 10.99 21.96 -1.72
N GLY A 40 12.20 21.40 -1.63
CA GLY A 40 13.46 22.14 -1.46
C GLY A 40 14.11 22.62 -2.77
N GLU A 41 13.64 22.19 -3.94
CA GLU A 41 14.32 22.42 -5.21
C GLU A 41 13.79 23.61 -6.02
N ARG A 42 14.71 24.29 -6.72
CA ARG A 42 14.35 25.13 -7.87
C ARG A 42 13.96 24.19 -9.02
N LEU A 43 12.77 24.43 -9.58
CA LEU A 43 12.15 23.61 -10.62
C LEU A 43 12.94 23.66 -11.95
N ASP A 44 14.07 22.94 -12.00
CA ASP A 44 14.70 22.58 -13.25
C ASP A 44 13.85 21.47 -13.88
N ASN A 45 13.34 21.71 -15.10
CA ASN A 45 12.20 20.98 -15.67
C ASN A 45 12.37 19.45 -15.72
N THR A 46 13.59 18.94 -15.82
CA THR A 46 13.87 17.49 -15.96
C THR A 46 13.85 16.75 -14.62
N ALA A 47 14.47 17.30 -13.58
CA ALA A 47 14.49 16.70 -12.23
C ALA A 47 13.09 16.71 -11.59
N ALA A 48 12.36 17.82 -11.77
CA ALA A 48 10.98 17.95 -11.33
C ALA A 48 10.02 16.96 -12.02
N SER A 49 10.33 16.50 -13.23
CA SER A 49 9.54 15.48 -13.94
C SER A 49 9.78 14.09 -13.37
N GLN A 50 11.05 13.72 -13.12
CA GLN A 50 11.41 12.43 -12.53
C GLN A 50 10.86 12.25 -11.12
N LYS A 51 10.94 13.30 -10.28
CA LYS A 51 10.36 13.27 -8.92
C LYS A 51 8.85 13.11 -8.94
N ARG A 52 8.15 13.78 -9.87
CA ARG A 52 6.71 13.58 -10.07
C ARG A 52 6.37 12.15 -10.47
N GLN A 53 7.14 11.55 -11.39
CA GLN A 53 6.96 10.14 -11.74
C GLN A 53 7.19 9.20 -10.56
N ALA A 54 8.21 9.47 -9.74
CA ALA A 54 8.48 8.69 -8.53
C ALA A 54 7.32 8.79 -7.52
N ILE A 55 6.77 10.00 -7.29
CA ILE A 55 5.60 10.20 -6.42
C ILE A 55 4.39 9.39 -6.91
N ILE A 56 4.10 9.42 -8.21
CA ILE A 56 3.01 8.66 -8.81
C ILE A 56 3.24 7.16 -8.63
N ALA A 57 4.42 6.66 -8.98
CA ALA A 57 4.73 5.23 -8.88
C ALA A 57 4.65 4.70 -7.44
N ILE A 58 5.05 5.50 -6.45
CA ILE A 58 4.91 5.15 -5.04
C ILE A 58 3.43 5.15 -4.62
N GLY A 59 2.63 6.11 -5.11
CA GLY A 59 1.19 6.15 -4.91
C GLY A 59 0.49 4.90 -5.47
N ASP A 60 0.82 4.52 -6.71
CA ASP A 60 0.26 3.32 -7.36
C ASP A 60 0.64 2.04 -6.59
N ALA A 61 1.87 1.95 -6.08
CA ALA A 61 2.32 0.83 -5.27
C ALA A 61 1.57 0.74 -3.92
N LEU A 62 1.29 1.88 -3.28
CA LEU A 62 0.47 1.94 -2.07
C LEU A 62 -0.99 1.52 -2.34
N GLU A 63 -1.58 1.98 -3.44
CA GLU A 63 -2.93 1.57 -3.84
C GLU A 63 -3.01 0.07 -4.12
N ALA A 64 -2.05 -0.47 -4.88
CA ALA A 64 -1.99 -1.91 -5.16
C ALA A 64 -1.89 -2.75 -3.89
N LEU A 65 -1.14 -2.29 -2.89
CA LEU A 65 -1.00 -2.95 -1.60
C LEU A 65 -2.31 -2.96 -0.79
N LEU A 66 -3.15 -1.93 -0.93
CA LEU A 66 -4.44 -1.81 -0.24
C LEU A 66 -5.56 -2.58 -0.96
N VAL A 67 -5.55 -2.59 -2.29
CA VAL A 67 -6.62 -3.18 -3.11
C VAL A 67 -6.49 -4.70 -3.27
N GLN A 68 -5.27 -5.25 -3.20
CA GLN A 68 -5.05 -6.70 -3.39
C GLN A 68 -5.75 -7.58 -2.34
N ASP A 69 -6.11 -7.05 -1.17
CA ASP A 69 -6.69 -7.86 -0.08
C ASP A 69 -7.84 -7.17 0.67
N TRP A 70 -8.40 -6.10 0.12
CA TRP A 70 -9.61 -5.55 0.71
C TRP A 70 -10.73 -6.57 0.51
N PRO A 71 -11.33 -7.12 1.59
CA PRO A 71 -12.42 -8.07 1.44
C PRO A 71 -13.57 -7.36 0.72
N ASP A 72 -13.97 -7.89 -0.43
CA ASP A 72 -15.10 -7.33 -1.18
C ASP A 72 -16.35 -7.37 -0.28
N PRO A 73 -16.90 -6.21 0.15
CA PRO A 73 -18.07 -6.19 1.01
C PRO A 73 -19.30 -6.81 0.33
N ARG A 74 -19.28 -6.97 -1.00
CA ARG A 74 -20.34 -7.64 -1.76
C ARG A 74 -20.20 -9.16 -1.76
N ALA A 75 -18.99 -9.70 -1.58
CA ALA A 75 -18.79 -11.14 -1.40
C ALA A 75 -19.35 -11.65 -0.05
N ALA A 76 -19.37 -10.79 0.98
CA ALA A 76 -20.00 -11.08 2.26
C ALA A 76 -21.54 -11.07 2.21
N SER A 77 -22.14 -10.49 1.17
CA SER A 77 -23.60 -10.30 1.05
C SER A 77 -24.27 -11.28 0.07
N ALA A 78 -23.51 -12.10 -0.64
CA ALA A 78 -24.02 -13.04 -1.66
C ALA A 78 -24.35 -14.45 -1.15
N GLN A 79 -24.36 -14.65 0.18
CA GLN A 79 -24.73 -15.93 0.82
C GLN A 79 -26.04 -15.84 1.64
N GLY A 80 -26.91 -14.88 1.31
CA GLY A 80 -28.23 -14.69 1.93
C GLY A 80 -29.33 -15.44 1.18
#